data_AF-A0A9E4C8S9-F1
#
_entry.id   AF-A0A9E4C8S9-F1
#
_cell.length_a   1.000
_cell.length_b   1.000
_cell.length_c   1.000
_cell.angle_alpha   90.00
_cell.angle_beta   90.00
_cell.angle_gamma   90.00
#
_symmetry.space_group_name_H-M   'P 1'
#
loop_
_entity.id
_entity.type
_entity.pdbx_description
1 polymer ?
#
loop_
_entity_poly.entity_id
_entity_poly.type
_entity_poly.pdbx_seq_one_letter_code
_entity_poly.pdbx_strand_id
1 'polypeptide(L)'
;ARAIEDVVEKQAEAGVDVINDGEQARPDYTSHVKHRLTGYEGPSSPPLGTGEEGFPELSEILSQFASPLQNRPACSGPVGWKDWPAAQADIERAKSALGRTDTEEAFMT
;
A
#
# COMPACT_ATOMS: atom_id res chain seq x y z
N ALA A 1 -5.87 -10.86 -10.97
CA ALA A 1 -7.28 -10.45 -11.11
C ALA A 1 -8.10 -11.23 -10.09
N ARG A 2 -8.11 -12.58 -10.12
CA ARG A 2 -8.78 -13.43 -9.11
C ARG A 2 -8.77 -12.96 -7.66
N ALA A 3 -7.62 -12.64 -7.05
CA ALA A 3 -7.58 -12.18 -5.66
C ALA A 3 -8.33 -10.86 -5.44
N ILE A 4 -8.31 -9.94 -6.42
CA ILE A 4 -9.08 -8.70 -6.39
C ILE A 4 -10.57 -9.03 -6.51
N GLU A 5 -10.94 -9.90 -7.45
CA GLU A 5 -12.34 -10.34 -7.65
C GLU A 5 -12.91 -10.95 -6.36
N ASP A 6 -12.17 -11.85 -5.71
CA ASP A 6 -12.58 -12.50 -4.47
C ASP A 6 -12.80 -11.49 -3.32
N VAL A 7 -12.03 -10.39 -3.27
CA VAL A 7 -12.17 -9.36 -2.24
C VAL A 7 -13.27 -8.35 -2.59
N VAL A 8 -13.47 -8.06 -3.87
CA VAL A 8 -14.59 -7.24 -4.37
C VAL A 8 -15.93 -7.91 -4.04
N GLU A 9 -16.06 -9.22 -4.29
CA GLU A 9 -17.28 -9.98 -3.95
C GLU A 9 -17.56 -9.94 -2.44
N LYS A 10 -16.55 -10.17 -1.61
CA LYS A 10 -16.69 -10.11 -0.14
C LYS A 10 -17.08 -8.73 0.37
N GLN A 11 -16.56 -7.66 -0.22
CA GLN A 11 -16.94 -6.29 0.14
C GLN A 11 -18.41 -6.03 -0.21
N ALA A 12 -18.86 -6.45 -1.40
CA ALA A 12 -20.24 -6.32 -1.83
C ALA A 12 -21.20 -7.14 -0.94
N GLU A 13 -20.85 -8.39 -0.61
CA GLU A 13 -21.62 -9.24 0.31
C GLU A 13 -21.72 -8.64 1.72
N ALA A 14 -20.69 -7.92 2.16
CA ALA A 14 -20.68 -7.21 3.44
C ALA A 14 -21.51 -5.92 3.43
N GLY A 15 -22.04 -5.50 2.27
CA GLY A 15 -22.82 -4.28 2.12
C GLY A 15 -21.97 -3.00 2.17
N VAL A 16 -20.72 -3.06 1.68
CA VAL A 16 -19.88 -1.86 1.54
C VAL A 16 -20.29 -1.10 0.27
N ASP A 17 -20.73 0.15 0.42
CA ASP A 17 -21.22 0.97 -0.71
C ASP A 17 -20.09 1.41 -1.65
N VAL A 18 -18.93 1.77 -1.09
CA VAL A 18 -17.74 2.23 -1.81
C VAL A 18 -16.59 1.25 -1.61
N ILE A 19 -16.29 0.47 -2.63
CA ILE A 19 -15.32 -0.64 -2.55
C ILE A 19 -13.97 -0.30 -3.19
N ASN A 20 -12.96 -1.12 -2.95
CA ASN A 20 -11.68 -1.03 -3.64
C ASN A 20 -11.08 -2.40 -4.02
N ASP A 21 -9.91 -2.39 -4.65
CA ASP A 21 -9.21 -3.59 -5.10
C ASP A 21 -8.54 -4.40 -3.97
N GLY A 22 -8.73 -3.98 -2.72
CA GLY A 22 -8.28 -4.67 -1.51
C GLY A 22 -6.77 -4.67 -1.32
N GLU A 23 -6.05 -3.76 -2.00
CA GLU A 23 -4.60 -3.75 -2.14
C GLU A 23 -3.99 -5.06 -2.68
N GLN A 24 -4.79 -5.94 -3.28
CA GLN A 24 -4.35 -7.31 -3.60
C GLN A 24 -3.30 -7.37 -4.72
N ALA A 25 -3.09 -6.28 -5.45
CA ALA A 25 -2.10 -6.19 -6.53
C ALA A 25 -0.68 -5.85 -6.05
N ARG A 26 -0.50 -5.50 -4.77
CA ARG A 26 0.79 -5.11 -4.20
C ARG A 26 1.16 -5.96 -2.99
N PRO A 27 2.47 -6.18 -2.77
CA PRO A 27 2.93 -6.98 -1.64
C PRO A 27 2.80 -6.26 -0.29
N ASP A 28 2.98 -4.95 -0.27
CA ASP A 28 2.98 -4.13 0.95
C ASP A 28 2.91 -2.64 0.60
N TYR A 29 2.08 -1.87 1.30
CA TYR A 29 1.84 -0.45 1.02
C TYR A 29 3.08 0.44 1.23
N THR A 30 3.99 0.06 2.14
CA THR A 30 5.17 0.87 2.45
C THR A 30 6.29 0.70 1.44
N SER A 31 6.47 -0.52 0.93
CA SER A 31 7.59 -0.88 0.05
C SER A 31 7.24 -0.77 -1.43
N HIS A 32 5.95 -0.83 -1.79
CA HIS A 32 5.51 -0.77 -3.18
C HIS A 32 6.01 0.48 -3.92
N VAL A 33 6.15 1.60 -3.21
CA VAL A 33 6.64 2.88 -3.76
C VAL A 33 7.97 2.74 -4.49
N LYS A 34 8.86 1.84 -4.05
CA LYS A 34 10.19 1.60 -4.67
C LYS A 34 10.10 1.10 -6.11
N HIS A 35 8.97 0.50 -6.47
CA HIS A 35 8.68 -0.05 -7.79
C HIS A 35 7.92 0.91 -8.70
N ARG A 36 7.38 2.02 -8.16
CA ARG A 36 6.54 2.96 -8.92
C ARG A 36 7.14 4.35 -9.03
N LEU A 37 7.84 4.81 -7.99
CA LEU A 37 8.36 6.17 -7.89
C LEU A 37 9.89 6.19 -7.79
N THR A 38 10.50 7.27 -8.27
CA THR A 38 11.89 7.64 -8.00
C THR A 38 12.02 8.26 -6.61
N GLY A 39 13.24 8.38 -6.11
CA GLY A 39 13.51 9.04 -4.82
C GLY A 39 13.41 8.10 -3.63
N TYR A 40 13.37 6.78 -3.86
CA TYR A 40 13.28 5.73 -2.81
C TYR A 40 14.34 4.63 -2.97
N GLU A 41 15.38 4.92 -3.76
CA GLU A 41 16.53 4.03 -4.00
C GLU A 41 17.57 4.06 -2.86
N GLY A 42 17.44 5.01 -1.94
CA GLY A 42 18.32 5.15 -0.79
C GLY A 42 18.20 4.00 0.23
N PRO A 43 19.04 4.05 1.29
CA PRO A 43 18.98 3.07 2.36
C PRO A 43 17.58 3.04 2.99
N SER A 44 17.10 1.82 3.26
CA SER A 44 15.88 1.58 4.01
C SER A 44 16.27 1.17 5.43
N SER A 45 15.42 1.44 6.41
CA SER A 45 15.67 1.07 7.81
C SER A 45 14.41 0.50 8.44
N PRO A 46 14.54 -0.30 9.51
CA PRO A 46 13.38 -0.71 10.28
C PRO A 46 12.62 0.49 10.83
N PRO A 47 11.29 0.36 11.00
CA PRO A 47 10.53 1.39 11.69
C PRO A 47 10.98 1.44 13.14
N LEU A 48 11.78 2.45 13.46
CA LEU A 48 12.16 2.76 14.83
C LEU A 48 11.28 3.90 15.33
N GLY A 49 10.86 3.82 16.59
CA GLY A 49 10.27 4.98 17.27
C GLY A 49 11.27 6.13 17.23
N THR A 50 10.81 7.31 16.84
CA THR A 50 11.67 8.50 16.64
C THR A 50 12.04 9.20 17.95
N GLY A 51 11.72 8.62 19.11
CA GLY A 51 11.97 9.26 20.40
C GLY A 51 11.17 10.54 20.57
N GLU A 52 9.86 10.51 20.25
CA GLU A 52 9.02 11.70 20.37
C GLU A 52 9.01 12.23 21.81
N GLU A 53 9.41 13.49 21.98
CA GLU A 53 9.59 14.12 23.29
C GLU A 53 8.29 14.14 24.12
N GLY A 54 7.13 14.22 23.45
CA GLY A 54 5.82 14.18 24.10
C GLY A 54 5.35 12.77 24.51
N PHE A 55 6.02 11.72 24.03
CA PHE A 55 5.63 10.32 24.23
C PHE A 55 6.87 9.44 24.46
N PRO A 56 7.62 9.65 25.55
CA PRO A 56 8.87 8.94 25.80
C PRO A 56 8.71 7.42 25.84
N GLU A 57 7.55 6.91 26.29
CA GLU A 57 7.21 5.49 26.34
C GLU A 57 6.94 4.88 24.96
N LEU A 58 6.56 5.70 23.97
CA LEU A 58 6.18 5.22 22.64
C LEU A 58 7.32 4.49 21.94
N SER A 59 8.56 4.94 22.15
CA SER A 59 9.72 4.29 21.53
C SER A 59 9.95 2.88 22.08
N GLU A 60 9.69 2.65 23.36
CA GLU A 60 9.76 1.31 23.96
C GLU A 60 8.66 0.40 23.40
N ILE A 61 7.43 0.90 23.32
CA ILE A 61 6.30 0.16 22.72
C ILE A 61 6.59 -0.19 21.27
N LEU A 62 7.00 0.79 20.45
CA LEU A 62 7.29 0.59 19.02
C LEU A 62 8.45 -0.37 18.79
N SER A 63 9.45 -0.40 19.68
CA SER A 63 10.58 -1.32 19.57
C SER A 63 10.17 -2.80 19.61
N GLN A 64 9.07 -3.13 20.30
CA GLN A 64 8.53 -4.50 20.35
C GLN A 64 7.93 -4.94 19.01
N PHE A 65 7.49 -3.98 18.20
CA PHE A 65 6.92 -4.20 16.86
C PHE A 65 7.94 -3.95 15.74
N ALA A 66 9.13 -3.47 16.07
CA ALA A 66 10.20 -3.19 15.13
C ALA A 66 10.89 -4.50 14.71
N SER A 67 10.38 -5.15 13.66
CA SER A 67 11.07 -6.29 13.06
C SER A 67 12.30 -5.82 12.28
N PRO A 68 13.52 -6.35 12.54
CA PRO A 68 14.70 -6.04 11.75
C PRO A 68 14.60 -6.56 10.30
N LEU A 69 13.62 -7.41 10.01
CA LEU A 69 13.34 -7.94 8.68
C LEU A 69 12.41 -7.01 7.87
N GLN A 70 11.73 -6.07 8.52
CA GLN A 70 10.88 -5.08 7.85
C GLN A 70 11.68 -3.80 7.64
N ASN A 71 11.95 -3.46 6.38
CA ASN A 71 12.64 -2.23 6.03
C ASN A 71 11.68 -1.29 5.32
N ARG A 72 11.58 -0.04 5.82
CA ARG A 72 10.77 1.00 5.19
C ARG A 72 11.65 1.88 4.29
N PRO A 73 11.29 2.08 3.02
CA PRO A 73 11.99 3.02 2.17
C PRO A 73 11.79 4.45 2.67
N ALA A 74 12.87 5.23 2.67
CA ALA A 74 12.83 6.65 2.95
C ALA A 74 12.88 7.43 1.64
N CYS A 75 12.22 8.59 1.60
CA CYS A 75 12.41 9.54 0.51
C CYS A 75 13.84 10.11 0.59
N SER A 76 14.68 9.74 -0.37
CA SER A 76 16.09 10.06 -0.44
C SER A 76 16.44 10.99 -1.60
N GLY A 77 15.44 11.52 -2.32
CA GLY A 77 15.63 12.39 -3.47
C GLY A 77 14.31 12.85 -4.11
N PRO A 78 14.36 13.54 -5.26
CA PRO A 78 13.16 14.00 -5.96
C PRO A 78 12.21 12.85 -6.34
N VAL A 79 10.94 13.04 -6.03
CA VAL A 79 9.87 12.09 -6.34
C VAL A 79 9.31 12.36 -7.73
N GLY A 80 9.21 11.30 -8.53
CA GLY A 80 8.65 11.29 -9.86
C GLY A 80 8.27 9.87 -10.28
N TRP A 81 7.69 9.71 -11.46
CA TRP A 81 7.34 8.39 -12.00
C TRP A 81 8.58 7.62 -12.42
N LYS A 82 8.74 6.41 -11.90
CA LYS A 82 9.81 5.49 -12.27
C LYS A 82 9.37 4.50 -13.35
N ASP A 83 8.15 3.97 -13.19
CA ASP A 83 7.58 2.99 -14.11
C ASP A 83 6.08 3.25 -14.28
N TRP A 84 5.77 4.22 -15.15
CA TRP A 84 4.40 4.56 -15.50
C TRP A 84 3.65 3.40 -16.19
N PRO A 85 4.24 2.66 -17.14
CA PRO A 85 3.58 1.48 -17.70
C PRO A 85 3.14 0.45 -16.65
N ALA A 86 3.94 0.20 -15.61
CA ALA A 86 3.53 -0.69 -14.52
C ALA A 86 2.35 -0.11 -13.71
N ALA A 87 2.35 1.18 -13.42
CA ALA A 87 1.22 1.84 -12.76
C ALA A 87 -0.07 1.73 -13.61
N GLN A 88 0.04 1.92 -14.93
CA GLN A 88 -1.08 1.73 -15.84
C GLN A 88 -1.58 0.29 -15.84
N ALA A 89 -0.68 -0.70 -15.78
CA ALA A 89 -1.07 -2.10 -15.71
C ALA A 89 -1.81 -2.45 -14.41
N ASP A 90 -1.46 -1.81 -13.29
CA ASP A 90 -2.19 -1.96 -12.03
C ASP A 90 -3.60 -1.36 -12.14
N ILE A 91 -3.73 -0.18 -12.74
CA ILE A 91 -5.03 0.48 -13.01
C ILE A 91 -5.94 -0.40 -13.86
N GLU A 92 -5.42 -0.93 -14.97
CA GLU A 92 -6.23 -1.79 -15.86
C GLU A 92 -6.62 -3.10 -15.17
N ARG A 93 -5.73 -3.66 -14.34
CA ARG A 93 -6.04 -4.84 -13.53
C ARG A 93 -7.16 -4.57 -12.53
N ALA A 94 -7.10 -3.46 -11.79
CA ALA A 94 -8.12 -3.07 -10.83
C ALA A 94 -9.47 -2.84 -11.53
N LYS A 95 -9.50 -2.04 -12.61
CA LYS A 95 -10.70 -1.80 -13.42
C LYS A 95 -11.37 -3.08 -13.89
N SER A 96 -10.58 -4.06 -14.37
CA SER A 96 -11.12 -5.32 -14.88
C SER A 96 -11.87 -6.14 -13.82
N ALA A 97 -11.53 -5.96 -12.54
CA ALA A 97 -12.12 -6.69 -11.43
C ALA A 97 -13.23 -5.89 -10.71
N LEU A 98 -13.06 -4.58 -10.55
CA LEU A 98 -13.99 -3.72 -9.81
C LEU A 98 -15.35 -3.54 -10.53
N GLY A 99 -15.38 -3.62 -11.86
CA GLY A 99 -16.62 -3.50 -12.65
C GLY A 99 -17.56 -4.71 -12.60
N ARG A 100 -17.42 -5.60 -11.62
CA ARG A 100 -18.12 -6.90 -11.56
C ARG A 100 -19.27 -6.95 -10.54
N THR A 101 -19.40 -5.93 -9.69
CA THR A 101 -20.41 -5.85 -8.63
C THR A 101 -21.25 -4.59 -8.78
N ASP A 102 -22.50 -4.64 -8.30
CA ASP A 102 -23.45 -3.52 -8.32
C ASP A 102 -23.29 -2.63 -7.07
N THR A 103 -22.08 -2.10 -6.87
CA THR A 103 -21.73 -1.18 -5.78
C THR A 103 -21.80 0.26 -6.26
N GLU A 104 -22.06 1.22 -5.37
CA GLU A 104 -22.26 2.62 -5.75
C GLU A 104 -21.02 3.23 -6.41
N GLU A 105 -19.85 3.01 -5.81
CA GLU A 105 -18.56 3.49 -6.33
C GLU A 105 -17.43 2.49 -6.08
N ALA A 106 -16.37 2.60 -6.90
CA ALA A 106 -15.17 1.79 -6.76
C ALA A 106 -13.91 2.60 -7.09
N PHE A 107 -12.84 2.36 -6.33
CA PHE A 107 -11.53 2.99 -6.58
C PHE A 107 -10.37 1.98 -6.49
N MET A 108 -9.25 2.31 -7.12
CA MET A 108 -7.99 1.59 -6.94
C MET A 108 -7.22 2.24 -5.81
N THR A 109 -6.67 1.41 -4.93
CA THR A 109 -5.77 1.83 -3.85
C THR A 109 -4.33 1.89 -4.31
#